data_AF-Q7G064-F1
#
_entry.id   AF-Q7G064-F1
#
_cell.length_a   1.000
_cell.length_b   1.000
_cell.length_c   1.000
_cell.angle_alpha   90.00
_cell.angle_beta   90.00
_cell.angle_gamma   90.00
#
_symmetry.space_group_name_H-M   'P 1'
#
loop_
_entity.id
_entity.type
_entity.pdbx_description
1 polymer ?
#
loop_
_entity_poly.entity_id
_entity_poly.type
_entity_poly.pdbx_seq_one_letter_code
_entity_poly.pdbx_strand_id
1 'polypeptide(L)'
;MKGDFGKGKGKGDGKGKGKGKGKGKGKGKGKGKGGKGSAVVVEPHKVHAGIFVSRGKSEDSLATLNLVPGVSVYGEKRVQTETTDANGAPEKKEYRVWNPYRSKLAAAVVGGIDNCKVAPGAKV
;
A
#
# COMPACT_ATOMS: atom_id res chain seq x y z
N MET A 1 42.47 -57.17 -36.54
CA MET A 1 41.25 -57.02 -35.72
C MET A 1 40.71 -55.61 -35.96
N LYS A 2 39.53 -55.48 -36.61
CA LYS A 2 38.56 -54.35 -36.58
C LYS A 2 39.15 -52.92 -36.82
N GLY A 3 39.07 -52.33 -38.01
CA GLY A 3 37.90 -51.70 -38.65
C GLY A 3 37.75 -50.25 -38.14
N ASP A 4 37.24 -49.23 -38.83
CA ASP A 4 36.89 -48.90 -40.21
C ASP A 4 36.39 -47.42 -40.17
N PHE A 5 36.34 -46.74 -41.31
CA PHE A 5 35.72 -45.41 -41.59
C PHE A 5 36.34 -44.16 -40.93
N GLY A 6 36.60 -43.05 -41.61
CA GLY A 6 36.20 -42.62 -42.95
C GLY A 6 36.25 -41.08 -42.98
N LYS A 7 37.27 -40.53 -43.65
CA LYS A 7 37.52 -39.09 -43.81
C LYS A 7 36.61 -38.54 -44.92
N GLY A 8 35.58 -37.77 -44.57
CA GLY A 8 34.67 -37.11 -45.51
C GLY A 8 34.68 -35.59 -45.36
N LYS A 9 35.25 -34.90 -46.33
CA LYS A 9 35.35 -33.43 -46.47
C LYS A 9 34.16 -32.97 -47.31
N GLY A 10 33.32 -32.06 -46.80
CA GLY A 10 32.17 -31.52 -47.54
C GLY A 10 31.87 -30.08 -47.14
N LYS A 11 32.14 -29.16 -48.07
CA LYS A 11 32.02 -27.70 -47.98
C LYS A 11 30.63 -27.29 -48.49
N GLY A 12 29.93 -26.38 -47.79
CA GLY A 12 28.65 -25.85 -48.22
C GLY A 12 28.33 -24.51 -47.55
N ASP A 13 28.63 -23.42 -48.26
CA ASP A 13 28.28 -22.03 -47.97
C ASP A 13 26.77 -21.78 -48.12
N GLY A 14 26.16 -20.93 -47.27
CA GLY A 14 24.73 -20.59 -47.40
C GLY A 14 24.17 -19.59 -46.38
N LYS A 15 24.36 -18.31 -46.65
CA LYS A 15 23.91 -17.11 -45.92
C LYS A 15 22.41 -16.84 -46.13
N GLY A 16 21.62 -16.61 -45.08
CA GLY A 16 20.21 -16.16 -45.21
C GLY A 16 19.57 -15.62 -43.92
N LYS A 17 19.43 -14.29 -43.84
CA LYS A 17 18.77 -13.52 -42.77
C LYS A 17 17.25 -13.69 -42.79
N GLY A 18 16.62 -13.82 -41.61
CA GLY A 18 15.18 -13.64 -41.42
C GLY A 18 14.84 -13.02 -40.06
N LYS A 19 14.58 -11.70 -40.05
CA LYS A 19 14.14 -10.90 -38.90
C LYS A 19 12.73 -11.28 -38.45
N GLY A 20 12.57 -11.82 -37.24
CA GLY A 20 11.29 -11.88 -36.53
C GLY A 20 11.21 -10.79 -35.45
N LYS A 21 10.75 -9.60 -35.81
CA LYS A 21 10.51 -8.46 -34.91
C LYS A 21 9.18 -8.68 -34.15
N GLY A 22 9.22 -9.31 -32.98
CA GLY A 22 8.09 -9.39 -32.05
C GLY A 22 8.09 -8.25 -31.05
N LYS A 23 7.36 -7.17 -31.37
CA LYS A 23 7.15 -5.98 -30.52
C LYS A 23 6.81 -6.34 -29.06
N GLY A 24 7.54 -5.76 -28.13
CA GLY A 24 7.05 -5.55 -26.78
C GLY A 24 5.75 -4.72 -26.80
N LYS A 25 4.78 -5.14 -26.00
CA LYS A 25 3.79 -4.22 -25.43
C LYS A 25 3.33 -4.79 -24.10
N GLY A 26 3.79 -4.13 -23.03
CA GLY A 26 3.39 -4.45 -21.69
C GLY A 26 1.87 -4.42 -21.53
N LYS A 27 1.38 -5.35 -20.72
CA LYS A 27 0.36 -5.06 -19.75
C LYS A 27 0.61 -6.05 -18.62
N GLY A 28 1.56 -5.69 -17.76
CA GLY A 28 1.53 -6.14 -16.39
C GLY A 28 0.19 -5.70 -15.83
N LYS A 29 -0.82 -6.56 -15.97
CA LYS A 29 -2.05 -6.46 -15.21
C LYS A 29 -1.64 -6.98 -13.85
N GLY A 30 -0.91 -6.13 -13.11
CA GLY A 30 -0.82 -6.19 -11.68
C GLY A 30 -2.26 -6.19 -11.21
N LYS A 31 -2.80 -7.40 -11.04
CA LYS A 31 -4.05 -7.64 -10.37
C LYS A 31 -3.68 -7.29 -8.94
N GLY A 32 -3.70 -5.99 -8.65
CA GLY A 32 -3.63 -5.47 -7.31
C GLY A 32 -4.65 -6.30 -6.57
N LYS A 33 -4.15 -7.15 -5.67
CA LYS A 33 -4.96 -7.78 -4.65
C LYS A 33 -5.50 -6.59 -3.85
N GLY A 34 -6.59 -6.00 -4.32
CA GLY A 34 -7.58 -5.35 -3.47
C GLY A 34 -8.14 -6.47 -2.62
N GLY A 35 -7.35 -6.96 -1.67
CA GLY A 35 -7.83 -7.84 -0.63
C GLY A 35 -8.97 -7.07 0.01
N LYS A 36 -10.15 -7.71 0.06
CA LYS A 36 -11.25 -7.29 0.92
C LYS A 36 -10.62 -6.72 2.18
N GLY A 37 -10.78 -5.41 2.39
CA GLY A 37 -10.27 -4.76 3.59
C GLY A 37 -10.73 -5.59 4.76
N SER A 38 -9.79 -6.12 5.55
CA SER A 38 -10.10 -6.70 6.85
C SER A 38 -11.06 -5.73 7.53
N ALA A 39 -12.21 -6.19 8.04
CA ALA A 39 -13.10 -5.31 8.78
C ALA A 39 -12.28 -4.56 9.83
N VAL A 40 -12.22 -3.23 9.69
CA VAL A 40 -11.44 -2.35 10.57
C VAL A 40 -12.45 -1.51 11.33
N VAL A 41 -12.33 -1.50 12.65
CA VAL A 41 -13.07 -0.59 13.52
C VAL A 41 -12.13 0.58 13.84
N VAL A 42 -12.62 1.80 13.74
CA VAL A 42 -11.86 3.01 14.09
C VAL A 42 -12.45 3.59 15.36
N GLU A 43 -11.64 3.69 16.40
CA GLU A 43 -12.02 4.19 17.72
C GLU A 43 -11.23 5.46 18.07
N PRO A 44 -11.78 6.42 18.82
CA PRO A 44 -11.01 7.53 19.36
C PRO A 44 -9.86 7.07 20.28
N HIS A 45 -8.71 7.75 20.20
CA HIS A 45 -7.61 7.51 21.15
C HIS A 45 -8.02 7.97 22.56
N LYS A 46 -7.65 7.20 23.59
CA LYS A 46 -8.12 7.41 24.97
C LYS A 46 -7.78 8.79 25.55
N VAL A 47 -6.61 9.32 25.20
CA VAL A 47 -6.04 10.54 25.82
C VAL A 47 -5.97 11.73 24.87
N HIS A 48 -5.89 11.48 23.56
CA HIS A 48 -5.50 12.52 22.60
C HIS A 48 -6.60 12.77 21.58
N ALA A 49 -7.22 13.94 21.66
CA ALA A 49 -8.26 14.36 20.73
C ALA A 49 -7.71 14.44 19.29
N GLY A 50 -8.52 14.01 18.32
CA GLY A 50 -8.15 14.01 16.90
C GLY A 50 -7.22 12.86 16.48
N ILE A 51 -6.76 12.03 17.42
CA ILE A 51 -6.04 10.78 17.16
C ILE A 51 -7.02 9.62 17.32
N PHE A 52 -6.89 8.62 16.46
CA PHE A 52 -7.74 7.43 16.42
C PHE A 52 -6.88 6.17 16.43
N VAL A 53 -7.48 5.06 16.85
CA VAL A 53 -6.91 3.72 16.76
C VAL A 53 -7.75 2.91 15.78
N SER A 54 -7.11 2.48 14.70
CA SER A 54 -7.65 1.54 13.73
C SER A 54 -7.37 0.12 14.23
N ARG A 55 -8.40 -0.56 14.73
CA ARG A 55 -8.35 -1.97 15.17
C ARG A 55 -8.49 -2.89 13.97
N GLY A 56 -7.42 -3.61 13.65
CA GLY A 56 -7.37 -4.58 12.57
C GLY A 56 -7.39 -6.03 13.07
N LYS A 57 -7.43 -7.00 12.14
CA LYS A 57 -7.38 -8.43 12.50
C LYS A 57 -6.02 -8.86 13.07
N SER A 58 -4.94 -8.29 12.56
CA SER A 58 -3.57 -8.69 12.93
C SER A 58 -2.98 -7.75 13.97
N GLU A 59 -3.11 -6.44 13.75
CA GLU A 59 -2.46 -5.42 14.58
C GLU A 59 -3.31 -4.16 14.59
N ASP A 60 -3.17 -3.41 15.68
CA ASP A 60 -3.72 -2.07 15.83
C ASP A 60 -2.77 -1.04 15.23
N SER A 61 -3.32 0.06 14.74
CA SER A 61 -2.53 1.14 14.18
C SER A 61 -3.11 2.48 14.57
N LEU A 62 -2.25 3.46 14.81
CA LEU A 62 -2.70 4.84 14.92
C LEU A 62 -3.24 5.34 13.59
N ALA A 63 -4.22 6.23 13.66
CA ALA A 63 -4.84 6.86 12.50
C ALA A 63 -5.25 8.29 12.81
N THR A 64 -5.37 9.10 11.77
CA THR A 64 -5.91 10.47 11.84
C THR A 64 -6.98 10.66 10.77
N LEU A 65 -7.93 11.56 11.00
CA LEU A 65 -8.94 11.91 10.02
C LEU A 65 -8.26 12.58 8.80
N ASN A 66 -8.60 12.12 7.60
CA ASN A 66 -8.08 12.71 6.38
C ASN A 66 -8.83 14.02 6.08
N LEU A 67 -8.09 15.12 5.92
CA LEU A 67 -8.68 16.42 5.57
C LEU A 67 -9.22 16.43 4.13
N VAL A 68 -8.56 15.71 3.21
CA VAL A 68 -8.97 15.61 1.81
C VAL A 68 -9.12 14.12 1.44
N PRO A 69 -10.34 13.56 1.56
CA PRO A 69 -10.61 12.18 1.18
C PRO A 69 -10.21 11.89 -0.28
N GLY A 70 -9.78 10.67 -0.57
CA GLY A 70 -9.43 10.27 -1.94
C GLY A 70 -7.98 10.58 -2.36
N VAL A 71 -7.29 11.51 -1.70
CA VAL A 71 -5.85 11.79 -1.93
C VAL A 71 -4.95 11.14 -0.87
N SER A 72 -3.86 10.50 -1.31
CA SER A 72 -2.76 10.04 -0.45
C SER A 72 -1.48 10.82 -0.79
N VAL A 73 -0.68 11.13 0.23
CA VAL A 73 0.55 11.93 0.05
C VAL A 73 1.78 11.03 -0.05
N TYR A 74 1.89 10.05 0.85
CA TYR A 74 3.06 9.16 0.91
C TYR A 74 2.71 7.69 0.64
N GLY A 75 1.51 7.45 0.08
CA GLY A 75 1.02 6.09 -0.20
C GLY A 75 0.69 5.28 1.06
N GLU A 76 0.47 5.93 2.20
CA GLU A 76 0.00 5.25 3.41
C GLU A 76 -1.35 4.55 3.21
N LYS A 77 -1.59 3.50 3.99
CA LYS A 77 -2.87 2.80 4.03
C LYS A 77 -3.97 3.76 4.50
N ARG A 78 -5.13 3.64 3.89
CA ARG A 78 -6.33 4.43 4.22
C ARG A 78 -7.48 3.51 4.59
N VAL A 79 -8.32 3.99 5.49
CA VAL A 79 -9.49 3.28 6.00
C VAL A 79 -10.69 4.17 5.77
N GLN A 80 -11.68 3.66 5.05
CA GLN A 80 -12.97 4.34 4.90
C GLN A 80 -13.96 3.72 5.87
N THR A 81 -14.67 4.56 6.61
CA THR A 81 -15.75 4.16 7.51
C THR A 81 -17.02 4.89 7.11
N GLU A 82 -18.12 4.17 7.01
CA GLU A 82 -19.44 4.76 6.90
C GLU A 82 -20.03 4.81 8.31
N THR A 83 -20.22 6.03 8.82
CA THR A 83 -20.81 6.29 10.14
C THR A 83 -22.09 7.08 9.96
N THR A 84 -23.02 6.97 10.90
CA THR A 84 -24.20 7.85 10.92
C THR A 84 -23.87 9.11 11.72
N ASP A 85 -24.19 10.28 11.19
CA ASP A 85 -24.04 11.54 11.91
C ASP A 85 -25.10 11.70 13.02
N ALA A 86 -25.02 12.80 13.78
CA ALA A 86 -25.97 13.10 14.86
C ALA A 86 -27.41 13.31 14.39
N ASN A 87 -27.62 13.54 13.08
CA ASN A 87 -28.92 13.78 12.46
C ASN A 87 -29.49 12.54 11.75
N GLY A 88 -28.80 11.40 11.84
CA GLY A 88 -29.22 10.16 11.19
C GLY A 88 -28.78 10.02 9.72
N ALA A 89 -28.00 10.96 9.19
CA ALA A 89 -27.52 10.92 7.81
C ALA A 89 -26.21 10.11 7.69
N PRO A 90 -26.00 9.39 6.58
CA PRO A 90 -24.77 8.63 6.35
C PRO A 90 -23.60 9.58 6.06
N GLU A 91 -22.57 9.50 6.89
CA GLU A 91 -21.32 10.25 6.79
C GLU A 91 -20.18 9.29 6.43
N LYS A 92 -19.44 9.61 5.37
CA LYS A 92 -18.25 8.85 4.96
C LYS A 92 -16.99 9.53 5.48
N LYS A 93 -16.33 8.90 6.44
CA LYS A 93 -15.02 9.36 6.95
C LYS A 93 -13.91 8.53 6.34
N GLU A 94 -12.83 9.20 5.96
CA GLU A 94 -11.60 8.56 5.54
C GLU A 94 -10.51 8.85 6.56
N TYR A 95 -9.84 7.82 7.03
CA TYR A 95 -8.72 7.89 7.95
C TYR A 95 -7.44 7.48 7.25
N ARG A 96 -6.33 8.11 7.63
CA ARG A 96 -4.98 7.75 7.18
C ARG A 96 -4.23 7.09 8.32
N VAL A 97 -3.57 5.97 8.03
CA VAL A 97 -2.73 5.28 9.02
C VAL A 97 -1.50 6.14 9.33
N TRP A 98 -1.27 6.36 10.62
CA TRP A 98 -0.15 7.15 11.12
C TRP A 98 0.96 6.24 11.63
N ASN A 99 2.04 6.13 10.85
CA ASN A 99 3.12 5.20 11.13
C ASN A 99 4.13 5.77 12.16
N PRO A 100 4.32 5.15 13.33
CA PRO A 100 5.27 5.60 14.36
C PRO A 100 6.73 5.53 13.91
N TYR A 101 7.08 4.64 12.97
CA TYR A 101 8.45 4.53 12.45
C TYR A 101 8.80 5.64 11.44
N ARG A 102 7.81 6.40 10.96
CA ARG A 102 8.02 7.54 10.05
C ARG A 102 7.71 8.90 10.66
N SER A 103 7.15 8.93 11.87
CA SER A 103 6.77 10.18 12.54
C SER A 103 7.17 10.12 14.01
N LYS A 104 8.04 11.06 14.41
CA LYS A 104 8.48 11.19 15.80
C LYS A 104 7.32 11.49 16.76
N LEU A 105 6.30 12.24 16.30
CA LEU A 105 5.11 12.52 17.10
C LEU A 105 4.24 11.27 17.29
N ALA A 106 4.01 10.48 16.23
CA ALA A 106 3.31 9.20 16.39
C ALA A 106 4.07 8.25 17.32
N ALA A 107 5.40 8.18 17.21
CA ALA A 107 6.22 7.38 18.13
C ALA A 107 6.05 7.83 19.59
N ALA A 108 6.01 9.13 19.84
CA ALA A 108 5.77 9.69 21.16
C ALA A 108 4.37 9.32 21.69
N VAL A 109 3.34 9.39 20.84
CA VAL A 109 1.97 8.96 21.19
C VAL A 109 1.91 7.48 21.54
N VAL A 110 2.54 6.60 20.75
CA VAL A 110 2.65 5.16 21.08
C VAL A 110 3.45 4.96 22.37
N GLY A 111 4.47 5.79 22.59
CA GLY A 111 5.27 5.81 23.82
C GLY A 111 4.53 6.33 25.06
N GLY A 112 3.29 6.79 24.92
CA GLY A 112 2.44 7.19 26.03
C GLY A 112 2.75 8.59 26.58
N ILE A 113 3.06 9.57 25.73
CA ILE A 113 3.15 10.96 26.19
C ILE A 113 1.83 11.42 26.84
N ASP A 114 1.92 12.15 27.94
CA ASP A 114 0.72 12.57 28.68
C ASP A 114 -0.06 13.66 27.94
N ASN A 115 0.63 14.72 27.50
CA ASN A 115 0.01 15.91 26.92
C ASN A 115 0.47 16.17 25.48
N CYS A 116 -0.30 15.66 24.51
CA CYS A 116 -0.18 16.07 23.12
C CYS A 116 -0.89 17.42 22.91
N LYS A 117 -0.13 18.51 22.72
CA LYS A 117 -0.68 19.86 22.47
C LYS A 117 -1.24 20.04 21.05
N VAL A 118 -1.11 19.02 20.21
CA VAL A 118 -1.70 18.99 18.86
C VAL A 118 -3.10 18.38 18.99
N ALA A 119 -4.11 19.24 18.96
CA ALA A 119 -5.51 18.87 19.09
C ALA A 119 -6.36 19.64 18.04
N PRO A 120 -7.58 19.15 17.70
CA PRO A 120 -8.48 19.87 16.81
C PRO A 120 -8.74 21.30 17.29
N GLY A 121 -8.54 22.28 16.42
CA GLY A 121 -8.69 23.72 16.72
C GLY A 121 -7.45 24.40 17.31
N ALA A 122 -6.41 23.66 17.68
CA ALA A 122 -5.14 24.25 18.10
C ALA A 122 -4.37 24.86 16.91
N LYS A 123 -3.65 25.95 17.15
CA LYS A 123 -2.66 26.51 16.22
C LYS A 123 -1.30 25.89 16.55
N VAL A 124 -0.65 25.32 15.55
CA VAL A 124 0.63 24.60 15.64
C VAL A 124 1.66 25.28 14.75
#